data_AF-A0A6G2D635-F1
#
_entry.id   AF-A0A6G2D635-F1
#
_cell.length_a   1.000
_cell.length_b   1.000
_cell.length_c   1.000
_cell.angle_alpha   90.00
_cell.angle_beta   90.00
_cell.angle_gamma   90.00
#
_symmetry.space_group_name_H-M   'P 1'
#
loop_
_entity.id
_entity.type
_entity.pdbx_description
1 polymer ?
#
loop_
_entity_poly.entity_id
_entity_poly.type
_entity_poly.pdbx_seq_one_letter_code
_entity_poly.pdbx_strand_id
1 'polypeptide(L)'
;DIINKVAEIKGWNNQMSYPGFDAAVNAVQAGQADAIKAGMTKTKERENVFTMSDTYYDTKVVIATTKSNKITKYEELSGNTVGVKNGTAAQRFLESIKDKY
;
A
#
# COMPACT_ATOMS: atom_id res chain seq x y z
N ASP A 1 5.60 -15.01 4.20
CA ASP A 1 5.33 -16.15 3.28
C ASP A 1 5.87 -15.93 1.88
N ILE A 2 5.23 -15.14 1.02
CA ILE A 2 5.66 -14.97 -0.39
C ILE A 2 7.16 -14.61 -0.51
N ILE A 3 7.66 -13.60 0.22
CA ILE A 3 9.07 -13.20 0.13
C ILE A 3 10.03 -14.26 0.69
N ASN A 4 9.59 -15.00 1.71
CA ASN A 4 10.39 -16.11 2.26
C ASN A 4 10.53 -17.22 1.22
N LYS A 5 9.45 -17.55 0.50
CA LYS A 5 9.51 -18.57 -0.54
C LYS A 5 10.36 -18.14 -1.73
N VAL A 6 10.29 -16.86 -2.13
CA VAL A 6 11.19 -16.30 -3.15
C VAL A 6 12.65 -16.40 -2.71
N ALA A 7 12.95 -16.02 -1.47
CA ALA A 7 14.29 -16.10 -0.91
C ALA A 7 14.82 -17.55 -0.89
N GLU A 8 14.00 -18.51 -0.48
CA GLU A 8 14.33 -19.94 -0.52
C GLU A 8 14.69 -20.41 -1.95
N ILE A 9 13.84 -20.10 -2.94
CA ILE A 9 14.06 -20.48 -4.34
C ILE A 9 15.34 -19.86 -4.91
N LYS A 10 15.67 -18.64 -4.49
CA LYS A 10 16.84 -17.89 -4.97
C LYS A 10 18.10 -18.11 -4.14
N GLY A 11 18.02 -18.83 -3.03
CA GLY A 11 19.13 -19.00 -2.08
C GLY A 11 19.52 -17.69 -1.38
N TRP A 12 18.59 -16.75 -1.21
CA TRP A 12 18.84 -15.48 -0.53
C TRP A 12 18.71 -15.63 0.99
N ASN A 13 19.64 -15.03 1.72
CA ASN A 13 19.44 -14.77 3.14
C ASN A 13 18.59 -13.51 3.28
N ASN A 14 17.35 -13.65 3.75
CA ASN A 14 16.45 -12.52 3.92
C ASN A 14 16.49 -11.99 5.37
N GLN A 15 16.47 -10.68 5.51
CA GLN A 15 16.26 -10.01 6.80
C GLN A 15 15.10 -9.03 6.63
N MET A 16 14.06 -9.21 7.45
CA MET A 16 12.86 -8.38 7.37
C MET A 16 12.82 -7.38 8.51
N SER A 17 12.39 -6.16 8.20
CA SER A 17 12.02 -5.12 9.15
C SER A 17 10.61 -4.60 8.84
N TYR A 18 9.97 -3.97 9.82
CA TYR A 18 8.58 -3.50 9.71
C TYR A 18 8.41 -2.03 10.12
N PRO A 19 9.11 -1.08 9.48
CA PRO A 19 9.13 0.32 9.91
C PRO A 19 7.87 1.12 9.49
N GLY A 20 6.98 0.55 8.69
CA GLY A 20 5.87 1.25 8.03
C GLY A 20 6.19 1.61 6.58
N PHE A 21 5.17 1.97 5.79
CA PHE A 21 5.31 2.13 4.34
C PHE A 21 6.27 3.27 3.96
N ASP A 22 6.04 4.47 4.48
CA ASP A 22 6.85 5.66 4.16
C ASP A 22 8.32 5.45 4.52
N ALA A 23 8.58 4.92 5.72
CA ALA A 23 9.95 4.62 6.17
C ALA A 23 10.61 3.52 5.31
N ALA A 24 9.86 2.49 4.89
CA ALA A 24 10.38 1.45 4.01
C ALA A 24 10.70 1.97 2.60
N VAL A 25 9.88 2.89 2.06
CA VAL A 25 10.15 3.57 0.78
C VAL A 25 11.47 4.35 0.88
N ASN A 26 11.63 5.15 1.93
CA ASN A 26 12.85 5.94 2.15
C ASN A 26 14.08 5.05 2.33
N ALA A 27 13.96 3.94 3.06
CA ALA A 27 15.07 3.01 3.28
C ALA A 27 15.60 2.42 1.97
N VAL A 28 14.70 2.04 1.04
CA VAL A 28 15.11 1.54 -0.29
C VAL A 28 15.76 2.64 -1.13
N GLN A 29 15.18 3.84 -1.15
CA GLN A 29 15.75 4.97 -1.91
C GLN A 29 17.12 5.41 -1.37
N ALA A 30 17.33 5.32 -0.06
CA ALA A 30 18.59 5.63 0.59
C ALA A 30 19.62 4.50 0.52
N GLY A 31 19.27 3.34 -0.05
CA GLY A 31 20.15 2.16 -0.11
C GLY A 31 20.35 1.45 1.25
N GLN A 32 19.51 1.75 2.24
CA GLN A 32 19.53 1.11 3.56
C GLN A 32 18.76 -0.23 3.57
N ALA A 33 17.92 -0.47 2.58
CA ALA A 33 17.22 -1.73 2.36
C ALA A 33 17.26 -2.10 0.87
N ASP A 34 17.34 -3.39 0.55
CA ASP A 34 17.46 -3.85 -0.83
C ASP A 34 16.12 -3.86 -1.57
N ALA A 35 15.00 -4.07 -0.86
CA ALA A 35 13.69 -4.20 -1.46
C ALA A 35 12.56 -3.85 -0.46
N ILE A 36 11.39 -3.52 -1.01
CA ILE A 36 10.15 -3.32 -0.26
C ILE A 36 9.06 -4.27 -0.77
N LYS A 37 8.47 -5.05 0.14
CA LYS A 37 7.25 -5.83 -0.10
C LYS A 37 6.16 -5.44 0.90
N ALA A 38 5.51 -4.31 0.63
CA ALA A 38 4.54 -3.70 1.54
C ALA A 38 3.19 -3.38 0.88
N GLY A 39 2.73 -4.20 -0.07
CA GLY A 39 1.49 -3.94 -0.80
C GLY A 39 1.57 -2.68 -1.67
N MET A 40 2.75 -2.41 -2.24
CA MET A 40 2.98 -1.26 -3.09
C MET A 40 2.27 -1.44 -4.43
N THR A 41 1.21 -0.67 -4.68
CA THR A 41 0.57 -0.60 -5.99
C THR A 41 1.57 -0.15 -7.05
N LYS A 42 1.68 -0.93 -8.13
CA LYS A 42 2.47 -0.60 -9.32
C LYS A 42 1.80 0.54 -10.08
N THR A 43 2.53 1.64 -10.27
CA THR A 43 2.10 2.80 -11.05
C THR A 43 3.26 3.31 -11.88
N LYS A 44 2.98 4.01 -12.99
CA LYS A 44 4.02 4.54 -13.88
C LYS A 44 5.00 5.45 -13.14
N GLU A 45 4.50 6.27 -12.22
CA GLU A 45 5.31 7.19 -11.42
C GLU A 45 6.29 6.44 -10.51
N ARG A 46 5.86 5.30 -9.96
CA ARG A 46 6.73 4.45 -9.13
C ARG A 46 7.71 3.65 -9.97
N GLU A 47 7.31 3.17 -11.15
CA GLU A 47 8.22 2.48 -12.07
C GLU A 47 9.35 3.38 -12.58
N ASN A 48 9.13 4.70 -12.64
CA ASN A 48 10.18 5.66 -12.97
C ASN A 48 11.25 5.81 -11.87
N VAL A 49 10.94 5.38 -10.64
CA VAL A 49 11.82 5.53 -9.46
C VAL A 49 12.34 4.19 -8.95
N PHE A 50 11.57 3.11 -9.13
CA PHE A 50 11.84 1.78 -8.62
C PHE A 50 11.77 0.74 -9.74
N THR A 51 12.71 -0.21 -9.73
CA THR A 51 12.53 -1.47 -10.45
C THR A 51 11.50 -2.32 -9.72
N MET A 52 10.32 -2.50 -10.33
CA MET A 52 9.22 -3.26 -9.72
C MET A 52 9.13 -4.67 -10.32
N SER A 53 8.80 -5.65 -9.49
CA SER A 53 8.53 -7.02 -9.95
C SER A 53 7.27 -7.08 -10.84
N ASP A 54 7.01 -8.28 -11.35
CA ASP A 54 5.66 -8.63 -11.79
C ASP A 54 4.68 -8.52 -10.62
N THR A 55 3.44 -8.19 -10.95
CA THR A 55 2.36 -8.07 -9.95
C THR A 55 2.04 -9.44 -9.36
N TYR A 56 2.02 -9.53 -8.04
CA TYR A 56 1.74 -10.78 -7.32
C TYR A 56 0.38 -10.80 -6.62
N TYR A 57 -0.36 -9.69 -6.62
CA TYR A 57 -1.68 -9.60 -5.98
C TYR A 57 -2.48 -8.40 -6.48
N ASP A 58 -3.77 -8.61 -6.79
CA ASP A 58 -4.71 -7.57 -7.18
C ASP A 58 -5.57 -7.13 -5.99
N THR A 59 -5.56 -5.83 -5.69
CA THR A 59 -6.29 -5.26 -4.55
C THR A 59 -7.40 -4.32 -5.00
N LYS A 60 -8.45 -4.22 -4.19
CA LYS A 60 -9.47 -3.16 -4.29
C LYS A 60 -9.45 -2.29 -3.03
N VAL A 61 -9.78 -1.01 -3.17
CA VAL A 61 -10.03 -0.12 -2.04
C VAL A 61 -11.45 -0.36 -1.55
N VAL A 62 -11.61 -0.47 -0.23
CA VAL A 62 -12.92 -0.66 0.44
C VAL A 62 -13.00 0.24 1.67
N ILE A 63 -14.22 0.61 2.05
CA ILE A 63 -14.49 1.32 3.31
C ILE A 63 -14.80 0.28 4.38
N ALA A 64 -13.97 0.23 5.42
CA ALA A 64 -14.24 -0.57 6.61
C ALA A 64 -15.02 0.26 7.62
N THR A 65 -16.05 -0.34 8.22
CA THR A 65 -16.88 0.28 9.25
C THR A 65 -17.04 -0.62 10.46
N THR A 66 -17.46 -0.04 11.58
CA THR A 66 -17.88 -0.86 12.73
C THR A 66 -19.22 -1.53 12.42
N LYS A 67 -19.49 -2.66 13.07
CA LYS A 67 -20.79 -3.36 12.89
C LYS A 67 -21.99 -2.48 13.26
N SER A 68 -21.82 -1.56 14.21
CA SER A 68 -22.86 -0.65 14.69
C SER A 68 -23.08 0.57 13.78
N ASN A 69 -22.03 1.08 13.13
CA ASN A 69 -22.08 2.29 12.32
C ASN A 69 -21.74 1.96 10.87
N LYS A 70 -22.67 1.29 10.18
CA LYS A 70 -22.47 0.88 8.79
C LYS A 70 -22.56 2.06 7.85
N ILE A 71 -21.63 2.11 6.91
CA ILE A 71 -21.67 2.95 5.70
C ILE A 71 -21.84 1.99 4.52
N THR A 72 -22.89 2.19 3.73
CA THR A 72 -23.27 1.29 2.64
C THR A 72 -23.09 1.90 1.26
N LYS A 73 -22.91 3.22 1.19
CA LYS A 73 -22.70 3.98 -0.06
C LYS A 73 -21.82 5.20 0.20
N TYR A 74 -21.19 5.73 -0.84
CA TYR A 74 -20.22 6.82 -0.70
C TYR A 74 -20.85 8.14 -0.24
N GLU A 75 -22.11 8.39 -0.57
CA GLU A 75 -22.84 9.60 -0.17
C GLU A 75 -22.93 9.76 1.35
N GLU A 76 -22.85 8.64 2.10
CA GLU A 76 -22.86 8.64 3.56
C GLU A 76 -21.49 9.01 4.15
N LEU A 77 -20.44 9.15 3.35
CA LEU A 77 -19.14 9.65 3.80
C LEU A 77 -19.14 11.16 4.02
N SER A 78 -20.10 11.89 3.43
CA SER A 78 -20.08 13.34 3.52
C SER A 78 -20.26 13.83 4.95
N GLY A 79 -19.42 14.78 5.35
CA GLY A 79 -19.34 15.28 6.73
C GLY A 79 -18.63 14.34 7.70
N ASN A 80 -18.21 13.13 7.28
CA ASN A 80 -17.44 12.21 8.11
C ASN A 80 -15.93 12.37 7.90
N THR A 81 -15.17 12.03 8.94
CA THR A 81 -13.71 11.88 8.82
C THR A 81 -13.37 10.45 8.41
N VAL A 82 -12.73 10.29 7.25
CA VAL A 82 -12.29 8.98 6.74
C VAL A 82 -10.79 8.81 7.00
N GLY A 83 -10.43 7.80 7.80
CA GLY A 83 -9.04 7.47 8.08
C GLY A 83 -8.38 6.70 6.93
N VAL A 84 -7.15 7.08 6.58
CA VAL A 84 -6.33 6.41 5.55
C VAL A 84 -4.90 6.22 6.00
N LYS A 85 -4.20 5.24 5.41
CA LYS A 85 -2.74 5.15 5.54
C LYS A 85 -2.08 6.07 4.52
N ASN A 86 -1.14 6.89 4.97
CA ASN A 86 -0.37 7.79 4.12
C ASN A 86 0.38 7.04 3.01
N GLY A 87 0.52 7.65 1.83
CA GLY A 87 1.28 7.11 0.69
C GLY A 87 0.62 5.92 -0.03
N THR A 88 -0.62 5.56 0.32
CA THR A 88 -1.28 4.35 -0.21
C THR A 88 -2.24 4.64 -1.36
N ALA A 89 -2.60 3.58 -2.12
CA ALA A 89 -3.65 3.68 -3.13
C ALA A 89 -5.02 4.05 -2.54
N ALA A 90 -5.30 3.68 -1.28
CA ALA A 90 -6.53 4.06 -0.60
C ALA A 90 -6.61 5.57 -0.37
N GLN A 91 -5.51 6.20 0.04
CA GLN A 91 -5.44 7.66 0.16
C GLN A 91 -5.71 8.33 -1.20
N ARG A 92 -4.98 7.95 -2.25
CA ARG A 92 -5.17 8.54 -3.59
C ARG A 92 -6.61 8.39 -4.10
N PHE A 93 -7.20 7.23 -3.89
CA PHE A 93 -8.59 6.99 -4.26
C PHE A 93 -9.53 7.93 -3.50
N LEU A 94 -9.40 8.02 -2.17
CA LEU A 94 -10.25 8.87 -1.35
C LEU A 94 -10.06 10.37 -1.66
N GLU A 95 -8.83 10.81 -1.91
CA GLU A 95 -8.55 12.17 -2.39
C GLU A 95 -9.24 12.45 -3.73
N SER A 96 -9.26 11.49 -4.67
CA SER A 96 -9.90 11.66 -5.98
C SER A 96 -11.42 11.78 -5.95
N ILE A 97 -12.07 11.35 -4.85
CA ILE A 97 -13.53 11.40 -4.67
C ILE A 97 -13.97 12.39 -3.59
N LYS A 98 -13.02 13.05 -2.90
CA LYS A 98 -13.26 13.90 -1.73
C LYS A 98 -14.20 15.07 -2.00
N ASP A 99 -14.11 15.68 -3.18
CA ASP A 99 -14.96 16.83 -3.52
C ASP A 99 -16.38 16.41 -3.91
N LYS A 100 -16.60 15.11 -4.15
CA LYS A 100 -17.90 14.54 -4.52
C LYS A 100 -18.65 14.00 -3.31
N TYR A 101 -17.93 13.47 -2.32
CA TYR A 101 -18.47 12.76 -1.15
C TYR A 101 -17.78 13.26 0.11
#